data_AF-A0A7C1Q0Q5-F1
#
_entry.id   AF-A0A7C1Q0Q5-F1
#
_cell.length_a   1.000
_cell.length_b   1.000
_cell.length_c   1.000
_cell.angle_alpha   90.00
_cell.angle_beta   90.00
_cell.angle_gamma   90.00
#
_symmetry.space_group_name_H-M   'P 1'
#
loop_
_entity.id
_entity.type
_entity.pdbx_description
1 polymer ?
#
loop_
_entity_poly.entity_id
_entity_poly.type
_entity_poly.pdbx_seq_one_letter_code
_entity_poly.pdbx_strand_id
1 'polypeptide(L)'
;MRYLLDSNICIYLIKKHPSEVLERFRQHSPQDVAISIITLFELQYGVEKSQHRQRSEGALAKFLLPLDLINLDRSSAIEAATIRVQLEKKGIPIGPYDLLIAG
;
A
#
# COMPACT_ATOMS: atom_id res chain seq x y z
N MET A 1 10.18 7.82 8.39
CA MET A 1 9.40 7.41 7.19
C MET A 1 9.92 8.12 5.94
N ARG A 2 10.36 7.34 4.94
CA ARG A 2 10.83 7.78 3.63
C ARG A 2 10.07 7.15 2.46
N TYR A 3 9.43 5.99 2.70
CA TYR A 3 8.75 5.21 1.68
C TYR A 3 7.34 4.83 2.14
N LEU A 4 6.36 5.03 1.26
CA LEU A 4 4.99 4.54 1.42
C LEU A 4 4.79 3.42 0.38
N LEU A 5 4.51 2.20 0.83
CA LEU A 5 4.32 1.08 -0.09
C LEU A 5 2.89 1.06 -0.63
N ASP A 6 2.77 0.77 -1.92
CA ASP A 6 1.49 0.46 -2.55
C ASP A 6 1.06 -0.99 -2.26
N SER A 7 -0.16 -1.33 -2.65
CA SER A 7 -0.73 -2.66 -2.45
C SER A 7 0.01 -3.75 -3.21
N ASN A 8 0.54 -3.47 -4.40
CA ASN A 8 1.26 -4.47 -5.20
C ASN A 8 2.58 -4.87 -4.56
N ILE A 9 3.38 -3.89 -4.11
CA ILE A 9 4.64 -4.15 -3.41
C ILE A 9 4.38 -4.88 -2.10
N CYS A 10 3.33 -4.53 -1.35
CA CYS A 10 2.95 -5.29 -0.15
C CYS A 10 2.63 -6.76 -0.48
N ILE A 11 1.86 -7.02 -1.55
CA ILE A 11 1.55 -8.39 -2.00
C ILE A 11 2.83 -9.15 -2.37
N TYR A 12 3.77 -8.52 -3.08
CA TYR A 12 5.04 -9.13 -3.44
C TYR A 12 5.89 -9.48 -2.22
N LEU A 13 5.94 -8.60 -1.22
CA LEU A 13 6.64 -8.85 0.04
C LEU A 13 6.00 -9.98 0.85
N ILE A 14 4.67 -10.00 0.97
CA ILE A 14 3.93 -11.07 1.65
C ILE A 14 4.16 -12.42 0.97
N LYS A 15 4.14 -12.45 -0.36
CA LYS A 15 4.42 -13.66 -1.16
C LYS A 15 5.91 -14.00 -1.25
N LYS A 16 6.79 -13.10 -0.83
CA LYS A 16 8.26 -13.19 -0.99
C LYS A 16 8.68 -13.42 -2.45
N HIS A 17 7.94 -12.81 -3.38
CA HIS A 17 8.18 -12.94 -4.81
C HIS A 17 7.75 -11.65 -5.55
N PRO A 18 8.60 -11.11 -6.43
CA PRO A 18 9.93 -11.62 -6.80
C PRO A 18 10.98 -11.30 -5.70
N SER A 19 12.08 -12.07 -5.64
CA SER A 19 13.05 -12.01 -4.53
C SER A 19 13.74 -10.66 -4.39
N GLU A 20 13.93 -9.96 -5.50
CA GLU A 20 14.58 -8.66 -5.61
C GLU A 20 13.83 -7.59 -4.81
N VAL A 21 12.50 -7.67 -4.74
CA VAL A 21 11.68 -6.74 -3.96
C VAL A 21 11.92 -6.94 -2.47
N LEU A 22 12.01 -8.20 -2.03
CA LEU A 22 12.30 -8.54 -0.63
C LEU A 22 13.73 -8.14 -0.23
N GLU A 23 14.70 -8.36 -1.12
CA GLU A 23 16.10 -7.95 -0.91
C GLU A 23 16.21 -6.44 -0.76
N ARG A 24 15.55 -5.68 -1.64
CA ARG A 24 15.52 -4.22 -1.55
C ARG A 24 14.83 -3.74 -0.27
N PHE A 25 13.71 -4.33 0.10
CA PHE A 25 13.02 -4.00 1.35
C PHE A 25 13.91 -4.20 2.57
N ARG A 26 14.72 -5.27 2.61
CA ARG A 26 15.67 -5.55 3.70
C ARG A 26 16.82 -4.55 3.81
N GLN A 27 17.07 -3.73 2.79
CA GLN A 27 18.08 -2.66 2.84
C GLN A 27 17.58 -1.41 3.56
N HIS A 28 16.29 -1.34 3.91
CA HIS A 28 15.67 -0.22 4.58
C HIS A 28 15.33 -0.57 6.04
N SER A 29 15.41 0.43 6.93
CA SER A 29 14.89 0.29 8.29
C SER A 29 13.36 0.16 8.22
N PRO A 30 12.72 -0.70 9.04
CA PRO A 30 11.26 -0.75 9.12
C PRO A 30 10.61 0.61 9.41
N GLN A 31 11.28 1.48 10.18
CA GLN A 31 10.82 2.83 10.53
C GLN A 31 10.84 3.82 9.34
N ASP A 32 11.52 3.45 8.25
CA ASP A 32 11.53 4.23 7.02
C ASP A 32 10.37 3.84 6.08
N VAL A 33 9.63 2.77 6.40
CA VAL A 33 8.62 2.21 5.51
C VAL A 33 7.26 2.18 6.20
N ALA A 34 6.24 2.66 5.48
CA ALA A 34 4.87 2.67 5.95
C ALA A 34 3.91 2.19 4.87
N ILE A 35 2.66 1.97 5.25
CA ILE A 35 1.54 1.75 4.33
C ILE A 35 0.39 2.71 4.65
N SER A 36 -0.43 3.02 3.64
CA SER A 36 -1.66 3.78 3.83
C SER A 36 -2.78 2.87 4.37
N ILE A 37 -3.74 3.45 5.09
CA ILE A 37 -5.00 2.79 5.45
C ILE A 37 -5.77 2.29 4.22
N ILE A 38 -5.60 2.95 3.06
CA ILE A 38 -6.18 2.52 1.78
C ILE A 38 -5.53 1.22 1.31
N THR A 39 -4.20 1.12 1.39
CA THR A 39 -3.46 -0.11 1.11
C THR A 39 -3.86 -1.23 2.07
N LEU A 40 -4.03 -0.93 3.36
CA LEU A 40 -4.53 -1.92 4.33
C LEU A 40 -5.91 -2.44 3.93
N PHE A 41 -6.82 -1.56 3.51
CA PHE A 41 -8.15 -1.96 3.02
C PHE A 41 -8.04 -2.92 1.83
N GLU A 42 -7.20 -2.62 0.84
CA GLU A 42 -7.03 -3.49 -0.34
C GLU A 42 -6.44 -4.87 0.03
N LEU A 43 -5.46 -4.89 0.94
CA LEU A 43 -4.88 -6.13 1.44
C LEU A 43 -5.90 -6.96 2.22
N GLN A 44 -6.69 -6.34 3.10
CA GLN A 44 -7.74 -7.03 3.86
C GLN A 44 -8.83 -7.55 2.92
N TYR A 45 -9.24 -6.77 1.92
CA TYR A 45 -10.18 -7.24 0.89
C TYR A 45 -9.64 -8.49 0.17
N GLY A 46 -8.35 -8.52 -0.14
CA GLY A 46 -7.67 -9.69 -0.69
C GLY A 46 -7.71 -10.90 0.25
N VAL A 47 -7.54 -10.70 1.57
CA VAL A 47 -7.68 -11.75 2.59
C VAL A 47 -9.10 -12.30 2.64
N GLU A 48 -10.11 -11.44 2.66
CA GLU A 48 -11.53 -11.83 2.70
C GLU A 48 -11.95 -12.63 1.45
N LYS A 49 -11.37 -12.33 0.29
CA LYS A 49 -11.65 -13.04 -0.97
C LYS A 49 -10.87 -14.36 -1.11
N SER A 50 -9.88 -14.60 -0.26
CA SER A 50 -8.97 -15.75 -0.39
C SER A 50 -9.64 -17.08 -0.05
N GLN A 51 -9.39 -18.11 -0.87
CA GLN A 51 -9.76 -19.50 -0.55
C GLN A 51 -9.05 -20.03 0.71
N HIS A 52 -7.93 -19.40 1.10
CA HIS A 52 -7.15 -19.73 2.29
C HIS A 52 -7.13 -18.54 3.26
N ARG A 53 -8.30 -18.06 3.65
CA ARG A 53 -8.48 -16.86 4.50
C ARG A 53 -7.58 -16.86 5.74
N GLN A 54 -7.65 -17.89 6.59
CA GLN A 54 -6.89 -17.93 7.85
C GLN A 54 -5.37 -17.86 7.64
N ARG A 55 -4.86 -18.52 6.59
CA ARG A 55 -3.44 -18.44 6.23
C ARG A 55 -3.07 -17.03 5.75
N SER A 56 -3.94 -16.41 4.95
CA SER A 56 -3.74 -15.08 4.38
C SER A 56 -3.77 -14.00 5.46
N GLU A 57 -4.71 -14.12 6.40
CA GLU A 57 -4.84 -13.25 7.58
C GLU A 57 -3.60 -13.31 8.47
N GLY A 58 -3.12 -14.52 8.79
CA GLY A 58 -1.89 -14.68 9.57
C GLY A 58 -0.63 -14.15 8.87
N ALA A 59 -0.59 -14.19 7.53
CA ALA A 59 0.50 -13.61 6.76
C ALA A 59 0.45 -12.07 6.75
N LEU A 60 -0.75 -11.49 6.57
CA LEU A 60 -0.97 -10.05 6.62
C LEU A 60 -0.64 -9.50 8.01
N ALA A 61 -1.14 -10.12 9.08
CA ALA A 61 -0.85 -9.68 10.45
C ALA A 61 0.65 -9.60 10.73
N LYS A 62 1.41 -10.65 10.35
CA LYS A 62 2.88 -10.65 10.50
C LYS A 62 3.59 -9.59 9.66
N PHE A 63 3.07 -9.31 8.47
CA PHE A 63 3.62 -8.28 7.58
C PHE A 63 3.42 -6.87 8.12
N LEU A 64 2.31 -6.61 8.81
CA LEU A 64 1.98 -5.29 9.36
C LEU A 64 2.73 -4.96 10.65
N LEU A 65 3.12 -5.97 11.44
CA LEU A 65 3.79 -5.77 12.75
C LEU A 65 4.94 -4.74 12.76
N PRO A 66 5.87 -4.73 11.78
CA PRO A 66 7.00 -3.82 11.80
C PRO A 66 6.75 -2.49 11.05
N LEU A 67 5.57 -2.26 10.47
CA LEU A 67 5.29 -1.13 9.57
C LEU A 67 4.42 -0.08 10.25
N ASP A 68 4.69 1.18 9.94
CA ASP A 68 3.80 2.29 10.32
C ASP A 68 2.56 2.32 9.41
N LEU A 69 1.40 2.58 10.01
CA LEU A 69 0.13 2.74 9.30
C LEU A 69 -0.26 4.21 9.27
N ILE A 70 -0.42 4.75 8.06
CA ILE A 70 -0.76 6.16 7.84
C ILE A 70 -2.25 6.28 7.50
N ASN A 71 -2.94 7.17 8.20
CA ASN A 71 -4.36 7.46 7.96
C ASN A 71 -4.53 8.41 6.77
N LEU A 72 -5.63 8.25 6.04
CA LEU A 72 -6.05 9.26 5.07
C LEU A 72 -6.67 10.43 5.83
N ASP A 73 -5.95 11.55 5.89
CA ASP A 73 -6.41 12.76 6.57
C ASP A 73 -6.93 13.82 5.59
N ARG A 74 -7.32 14.97 6.14
CA ARG A 74 -7.84 16.09 5.36
C ARG A 74 -6.82 16.59 4.32
N SER A 75 -5.53 16.61 4.65
CA SER A 75 -4.49 17.13 3.77
C SER A 75 -4.27 16.20 2.57
N SER A 76 -4.18 14.88 2.81
CA SER A 76 -4.10 13.87 1.75
C SER A 76 -5.31 13.92 0.81
N ALA A 77 -6.52 14.11 1.35
CA ALA A 77 -7.73 14.21 0.52
C ALA A 77 -7.71 15.43 -0.41
N ILE A 78 -7.19 16.58 0.05
CA ILE A 78 -7.07 17.80 -0.76
C ILE A 78 -6.00 17.62 -1.84
N GLU A 79 -4.86 17.01 -1.50
CA GLU A 79 -3.79 16.75 -2.46
C GLU A 79 -4.22 15.74 -3.53
N ALA A 80 -4.87 14.65 -3.15
CA ALA A 80 -5.43 13.65 -4.06
C ALA A 80 -6.41 14.29 -5.07
N ALA A 81 -7.28 15.20 -4.62
CA ALA A 81 -8.18 15.94 -5.50
C ALA A 81 -7.42 16.82 -6.51
N THR A 82 -6.36 17.49 -6.05
CA THR A 82 -5.48 18.30 -6.91
C THR A 82 -4.79 17.42 -7.97
N ILE A 83 -4.23 16.28 -7.56
CA ILE A 83 -3.60 15.30 -8.46
C ILE A 83 -4.60 14.80 -9.50
N ARG A 84 -5.84 14.47 -9.11
CA ARG A 84 -6.89 13.99 -10.03
C ARG A 84 -7.12 15.00 -11.16
N VAL A 85 -7.36 16.26 -10.82
CA VAL A 85 -7.61 17.32 -11.80
C VAL A 85 -6.41 17.52 -12.73
N GLN A 86 -5.18 17.43 -12.21
CA GLN A 86 -3.97 17.56 -13.03
C GLN A 86 -3.81 16.40 -14.01
N LEU A 87 -4.09 15.17 -13.59
CA LEU A 87 -3.99 13.98 -14.44
C LEU A 87 -5.11 13.94 -15.49
N GLU A 88 -6.34 14.32 -15.12
CA GLU A 88 -7.47 14.43 -16.05
C GLU A 88 -7.20 15.44 -17.18
N LYS A 89 -6.66 16.61 -16.84
CA LYS A 89 -6.25 17.62 -17.84
C LYS A 89 -5.21 17.09 -18.82
N LYS A 90 -4.40 16.11 -18.41
CA LYS A 90 -3.39 15.46 -19.24
C LYS A 90 -3.92 14.20 -19.95
N GLY A 91 -5.16 13.81 -19.73
CA GLY A 91 -5.73 12.56 -20.25
C GLY A 91 -5.10 11.29 -19.66
N ILE A 92 -4.49 11.38 -18.48
CA ILE A 92 -3.82 10.26 -17.82
C ILE A 92 -4.79 9.62 -16.81
N PRO A 93 -5.21 8.37 -17.02
CA PRO A 93 -6.05 7.69 -16.05
C PRO A 93 -5.25 7.26 -14.81
N ILE A 94 -5.90 7.28 -13.65
CA ILE A 94 -5.39 6.70 -12.40
C ILE A 94 -6.54 6.06 -11.62
N GLY A 95 -6.28 4.90 -11.02
CA GLY A 95 -7.25 4.20 -10.18
C GLY A 95 -7.71 5.06 -9.00
N PRO A 96 -8.93 4.86 -8.47
CA PRO A 96 -9.42 5.65 -7.35
C PRO A 96 -8.61 5.44 -6.07
N TYR A 97 -8.16 4.22 -5.76
CA TYR A 97 -7.34 3.95 -4.58
C TYR A 97 -5.90 4.40 -4.76
N ASP A 98 -5.29 4.16 -5.93
CA ASP A 98 -3.95 4.66 -6.26
C ASP A 98 -3.89 6.19 -6.16
N LEU A 99 -4.95 6.90 -6.58
CA LEU A 99 -5.04 8.34 -6.39
C LEU A 99 -4.97 8.73 -4.91
N LEU A 100 -5.74 8.04 -4.06
CA LEU A 100 -5.77 8.34 -2.62
C LEU A 100 -4.47 7.96 -1.90
N ILE A 101 -3.70 7.02 -2.45
CA ILE A 101 -2.36 6.68 -1.96
C ILE A 101 -1.33 7.74 -2.42
N ALA A 102 -1.54 8.36 -3.59
CA ALA A 102 -0.64 9.35 -4.16
C ALA A 102 -0.75 10.76 -3.54
N GLY A 103 -1.89 11.10 -2.94
CA GLY A 103 -2.13 12.39 -2.28
C GLY A 103 -1.78 12.38 -0.80
#